data_AF-A0A0A9ZB19-F1
#
_entry.id   AF-A0A0A9ZB19-F1
#
_cell.length_a   1.000
_cell.length_b   1.000
_cell.length_c   1.000
_cell.angle_alpha   90.00
_cell.angle_beta   90.00
_cell.angle_gamma   90.00
#
_symmetry.space_group_name_H-M   'P 1'
#
loop_
_entity.id
_entity.type
_entity.pdbx_description
1 polymer ?
#
loop_
_entity_poly.entity_id
_entity_poly.type
_entity_poly.pdbx_seq_one_letter_code
_entity_poly.pdbx_strand_id
1 'polypeptide(L)'
;MCGIFAYLNYLTPKSRKEVLEILVNGLKRLEYRGYDSAGVAIDGPDPKAMLTIVKAIGKVKALEDKINATEDKLNFDDVTDSHVGISHTRWATHGVPCDRNAHPQRSDDNGSFVVVHNGIVTNYKDIKVFLSKKGFEFESDTDTEVIVKLVHHIYTVHPNWSFREIVEHVIAQLEGAYALCFKSRFYPGECVATRRGSPLLVGIKTKTRLATDHVPILYSKAHDHLGLFYKEPLIPDHRPHGRELPLIPRSESTSEFQPLEDKEVEYFFASDASAVIEHTNRVIFLEDDDVAAVKDGLLSIHRLRRSTEDPHAREITTVKMEIQQIMKGNYSFFMQKEIFEQPESVVNTMRGRMNFENQTVILGGIKDYIPEIRRCRRLMLIGCGTSYHSAVATRQLLEELTELPVMVELASDFLDRNTPVFRDDVCFFIFSVR
;
A
#
# COMPACT_ATOMS: atom_id res chain seq x y z
N MET A 1 0.63 -8.55 9.87
CA MET A 1 0.17 -7.60 8.81
C MET A 1 0.13 -8.37 7.51
N CYS A 2 -0.75 -8.09 6.56
CA CYS A 2 -0.71 -8.77 5.27
C CYS A 2 0.40 -8.20 4.34
N GLY A 3 0.63 -8.81 3.18
CA GLY A 3 1.56 -8.32 2.16
C GLY A 3 0.87 -8.10 0.81
N ILE A 4 1.00 -6.91 0.24
CA ILE A 4 0.58 -6.60 -1.15
C ILE A 4 1.83 -6.52 -2.01
N PHE A 5 1.79 -7.16 -3.18
CA PHE A 5 2.74 -6.94 -4.26
C PHE A 5 2.03 -6.93 -5.60
N ALA A 6 2.35 -5.99 -6.49
CA ALA A 6 1.88 -5.99 -7.86
C ALA A 6 3.00 -5.57 -8.80
N TYR A 7 3.04 -6.19 -9.96
CA TYR A 7 4.02 -5.94 -11.00
C TYR A 7 3.31 -5.50 -12.26
N LEU A 8 3.77 -4.42 -12.86
CA LEU A 8 3.30 -3.93 -14.15
C LEU A 8 4.51 -3.75 -15.05
N ASN A 9 4.54 -4.46 -16.16
CA ASN A 9 5.47 -4.24 -17.26
C ASN A 9 4.73 -3.49 -18.37
N TYR A 10 5.32 -2.41 -18.89
CA TYR A 10 4.77 -1.63 -19.99
C TYR A 10 5.82 -1.47 -21.08
N LEU A 11 5.50 -2.03 -22.26
CA LEU A 11 6.40 -2.15 -23.41
C LEU A 11 7.73 -2.87 -23.09
N THR A 12 7.80 -3.60 -21.98
CA THR A 12 8.94 -4.45 -21.62
C THR A 12 8.46 -5.90 -21.71
N PRO A 13 8.73 -6.61 -22.83
CA PRO A 13 8.20 -7.94 -23.07
C PRO A 13 8.62 -8.93 -21.99
N LYS A 14 7.63 -9.66 -21.45
CA LYS A 14 7.81 -10.66 -20.41
C LYS A 14 6.98 -11.88 -20.72
N SER A 15 7.57 -13.06 -20.54
CA SER A 15 6.81 -14.31 -20.54
C SER A 15 5.89 -14.36 -19.32
N ARG A 16 4.76 -15.06 -19.43
CA ARG A 16 3.85 -15.26 -18.29
C ARG A 16 4.55 -15.97 -17.13
N LYS A 17 5.50 -16.87 -17.42
CA LYS A 17 6.38 -17.47 -16.41
C LYS A 17 7.18 -16.43 -15.63
N GLU A 18 7.88 -15.53 -16.32
CA GLU A 18 8.65 -14.47 -15.65
C GLU A 18 7.76 -13.57 -14.80
N VAL A 19 6.57 -13.20 -15.29
CA VAL A 19 5.60 -12.41 -14.52
C VAL A 19 5.21 -13.14 -13.22
N LEU A 20 4.85 -14.43 -13.32
CA LEU A 20 4.46 -15.24 -12.16
C LEU A 20 5.63 -15.41 -11.18
N GLU A 21 6.85 -15.62 -11.66
CA GLU A 21 8.06 -15.71 -10.83
C GLU A 21 8.33 -14.40 -10.08
N ILE A 22 8.19 -13.24 -10.75
CA ILE A 22 8.32 -11.92 -10.11
C ILE A 22 7.26 -11.75 -9.00
N LEU A 23 5.99 -12.07 -9.28
CA LEU A 23 4.91 -11.96 -8.30
C LEU A 23 5.14 -12.88 -7.09
N VAL A 24 5.53 -14.14 -7.32
CA VAL A 24 5.78 -15.12 -6.27
C VAL A 24 7.01 -14.74 -5.45
N ASN A 25 8.08 -14.25 -6.07
CA ASN A 25 9.27 -13.79 -5.37
C ASN A 25 8.97 -12.55 -4.52
N GLY A 26 8.19 -11.59 -5.03
CA GLY A 26 7.67 -10.48 -4.24
C GLY A 26 6.90 -10.96 -3.00
N LEU A 27 6.04 -11.97 -3.13
CA LEU A 27 5.35 -12.57 -1.97
C LEU A 27 6.30 -13.26 -0.99
N LYS A 28 7.35 -13.95 -1.45
CA LYS A 28 8.37 -14.55 -0.57
C LYS A 28 9.07 -13.47 0.28
N ARG A 29 9.27 -12.26 -0.25
CA ARG A 29 9.79 -11.10 0.51
C ARG A 29 8.83 -10.58 1.56
N LEU A 30 7.53 -10.86 1.42
CA LEU A 30 6.46 -10.41 2.30
C LEU A 30 5.89 -11.51 3.21
N GLU A 31 6.33 -12.76 3.07
CA GLU A 31 5.80 -13.92 3.81
C GLU A 31 5.96 -13.78 5.33
N TYR A 32 6.98 -13.04 5.78
CA TYR A 32 7.18 -12.75 7.21
C TYR A 32 6.05 -11.90 7.81
N ARG A 33 5.28 -11.17 6.98
CA ARG A 33 4.15 -10.36 7.42
C ARG A 33 2.89 -11.24 7.56
N GLY A 34 2.62 -12.13 6.61
CA GLY A 34 1.45 -13.02 6.59
C GLY A 34 1.69 -14.32 5.81
N TYR A 35 1.16 -15.43 6.30
CA TYR A 35 1.46 -16.78 5.79
C TYR A 35 0.30 -17.78 5.91
N ASP A 36 -0.92 -17.32 6.24
CA ASP A 36 -2.08 -18.22 6.38
C ASP A 36 -2.63 -18.66 5.01
N SER A 37 -2.49 -17.79 4.01
CA SER A 37 -2.86 -18.05 2.61
C SER A 37 -2.21 -17.01 1.69
N ALA A 38 -2.13 -17.33 0.40
CA ALA A 38 -1.62 -16.41 -0.62
C ALA A 38 -2.36 -16.59 -1.95
N GLY A 39 -2.26 -15.60 -2.83
CA GLY A 39 -2.81 -15.70 -4.17
C GLY A 39 -2.25 -14.69 -5.18
N VAL A 40 -2.50 -14.96 -6.45
CA VAL A 40 -2.15 -14.11 -7.61
C VAL A 40 -3.36 -13.95 -8.52
N ALA A 41 -3.44 -12.81 -9.20
CA ALA A 41 -4.32 -12.61 -10.35
C ALA A 41 -3.53 -12.01 -11.53
N ILE A 42 -3.69 -12.63 -12.69
CA ILE A 42 -3.04 -12.24 -13.96
C ILE A 42 -4.04 -12.32 -15.12
N ASP A 43 -3.70 -11.76 -16.27
CA ASP A 43 -4.51 -11.97 -17.48
C ASP A 43 -4.49 -13.44 -17.90
N GLY A 44 -5.65 -13.93 -18.34
CA GLY A 44 -5.77 -15.26 -18.89
C GLY A 44 -5.04 -15.42 -20.24
N PRO A 45 -4.90 -16.65 -20.74
CA PRO A 45 -4.17 -16.95 -21.98
C PRO A 45 -4.85 -16.47 -23.27
N ASP A 46 -6.12 -16.07 -23.23
CA ASP A 46 -6.82 -15.48 -24.38
C ASP A 46 -7.09 -13.98 -24.10
N PRO A 47 -6.82 -13.07 -25.05
CA PRO A 47 -7.11 -11.63 -24.92
C PRO A 47 -8.56 -11.27 -24.56
N LYS A 48 -9.53 -12.16 -24.82
CA LYS A 48 -10.93 -12.00 -24.40
C LYS A 48 -11.27 -12.75 -23.10
N ALA A 49 -10.32 -13.52 -22.57
CA ALA A 49 -10.51 -14.38 -21.43
C ALA A 49 -10.63 -13.61 -20.11
N MET A 50 -11.22 -14.32 -19.16
CA MET A 50 -11.34 -13.91 -17.77
C MET A 50 -9.95 -13.77 -17.14
N LEU A 51 -9.87 -12.99 -16.07
CA LEU A 51 -8.67 -12.98 -15.23
C LEU A 51 -8.45 -14.38 -14.65
N THR A 52 -7.22 -14.86 -14.71
CA THR A 52 -6.83 -16.07 -14.00
C THR A 52 -6.49 -15.71 -12.57
N ILE A 53 -7.18 -16.34 -11.61
CA ILE A 53 -6.92 -16.19 -10.18
C ILE A 53 -6.48 -17.54 -9.62
N VAL A 54 -5.29 -17.58 -9.02
CA VAL A 54 -4.77 -18.77 -8.32
C VAL A 54 -4.58 -18.42 -6.85
N LYS A 55 -5.23 -19.17 -5.96
CA LYS A 55 -5.18 -18.98 -4.50
C LYS A 55 -4.83 -20.29 -3.83
N ALA A 56 -4.09 -20.23 -2.74
CA ALA A 56 -3.75 -21.40 -1.94
C ALA A 56 -3.71 -21.04 -0.45
N ILE A 57 -4.30 -21.90 0.38
CA ILE A 57 -4.08 -21.91 1.82
C ILE A 57 -2.64 -22.31 2.15
N GLY A 58 -2.09 -21.72 3.22
CA GLY A 58 -0.74 -21.93 3.70
C GLY A 58 0.28 -20.94 3.14
N LYS A 59 1.56 -21.36 3.21
CA LYS A 59 2.72 -20.56 2.82
C LYS A 59 2.76 -20.29 1.31
N VAL A 60 3.57 -19.30 0.91
CA VAL A 60 3.76 -18.92 -0.51
C VAL A 60 4.24 -20.11 -1.35
N LYS A 61 4.96 -21.06 -0.74
CA LYS A 61 5.37 -22.30 -1.41
C LYS A 61 4.19 -23.12 -1.94
N ALA A 62 3.09 -23.21 -1.19
CA ALA A 62 1.89 -23.93 -1.63
C ALA A 62 1.23 -23.25 -2.84
N LEU A 63 1.27 -21.92 -2.90
CA LEU A 63 0.82 -21.16 -4.06
C LEU A 63 1.72 -21.40 -5.27
N GLU A 64 3.03 -21.37 -5.09
CA GLU A 64 4.02 -21.63 -6.16
C GLU A 64 3.81 -23.03 -6.76
N ASP A 65 3.65 -24.05 -5.92
CA ASP A 65 3.42 -25.43 -6.37
C ASP A 65 2.09 -25.54 -7.15
N LYS A 66 1.03 -24.82 -6.71
CA LYS A 66 -0.27 -24.78 -7.41
C LYS A 66 -0.20 -24.06 -8.76
N ILE A 67 0.60 -22.99 -8.86
CA ILE A 67 0.85 -22.28 -10.13
C ILE A 67 1.57 -23.20 -11.11
N ASN A 68 2.64 -23.87 -10.68
CA ASN A 68 3.41 -24.80 -11.51
C ASN A 68 2.55 -25.98 -11.99
N ALA A 69 1.65 -26.48 -11.15
CA ALA A 69 0.71 -27.55 -11.54
C ALA A 69 -0.33 -27.10 -12.60
N THR A 70 -0.39 -25.81 -12.95
CA THR A 70 -1.30 -25.25 -13.96
C THR A 70 -0.58 -24.74 -15.20
N GLU A 71 0.69 -25.07 -15.39
CA GLU A 71 1.55 -24.64 -16.52
C GLU A 71 0.86 -24.78 -17.89
N ASP A 72 0.35 -25.97 -18.21
CA ASP A 72 -0.32 -26.25 -19.49
C ASP A 72 -1.55 -25.36 -19.74
N LYS A 73 -2.29 -25.02 -18.67
CA LYS A 73 -3.51 -24.20 -18.76
C LYS A 73 -3.20 -22.72 -18.86
N LEU A 74 -2.08 -22.30 -18.29
CA LEU A 74 -1.69 -20.90 -18.23
C LEU A 74 -0.83 -20.49 -19.41
N ASN A 75 -0.28 -21.42 -20.19
CA ASN A 75 0.61 -21.11 -21.32
C ASN A 75 1.77 -20.19 -20.87
N PHE A 76 2.73 -20.77 -20.16
CA PHE A 76 3.84 -20.05 -19.53
C PHE A 76 4.77 -19.32 -20.50
N ASP A 77 4.86 -19.84 -21.73
CA ASP A 77 5.73 -19.31 -22.79
C ASP A 77 5.12 -18.11 -23.51
N ASP A 78 3.84 -17.81 -23.28
CA ASP A 78 3.17 -16.63 -23.85
C ASP A 78 3.84 -15.34 -23.39
N VAL A 79 4.19 -14.48 -24.33
CA VAL A 79 4.91 -13.22 -24.08
C VAL A 79 3.97 -12.04 -24.26
N THR A 80 3.92 -11.18 -23.25
CA THR A 80 3.13 -9.96 -23.26
C THR A 80 4.02 -8.74 -23.17
N ASP A 81 3.82 -7.77 -24.07
CA ASP A 81 4.54 -6.49 -24.04
C ASP A 81 4.11 -5.63 -22.85
N SER A 82 2.83 -5.69 -22.50
CA SER A 82 2.26 -5.00 -21.35
C SER A 82 1.34 -5.90 -20.55
N HIS A 83 1.53 -5.96 -19.23
CA HIS A 83 0.74 -6.80 -18.35
C HIS A 83 0.71 -6.22 -16.93
N VAL A 84 -0.36 -6.53 -16.20
CA VAL A 84 -0.50 -6.20 -14.77
C VAL A 84 -0.74 -7.49 -14.00
N GLY A 85 0.13 -7.81 -13.06
CA GLY A 85 -0.08 -8.89 -12.09
C GLY A 85 -0.28 -8.32 -10.70
N ILE A 86 -1.27 -8.82 -9.96
CA ILE A 86 -1.43 -8.49 -8.53
C ILE A 86 -1.32 -9.76 -7.69
N SER A 87 -0.72 -9.66 -6.51
CA SER A 87 -0.50 -10.78 -5.60
C SER A 87 -0.62 -10.35 -4.14
N HIS A 88 -0.95 -11.33 -3.28
CA HIS A 88 -1.17 -11.06 -1.85
C HIS A 88 -0.76 -12.22 -0.95
N THR A 89 -0.21 -11.89 0.21
CA THR A 89 -0.10 -12.78 1.37
C THR A 89 -1.02 -12.32 2.49
N ARG A 90 -1.79 -13.24 3.06
CA ARG A 90 -2.84 -12.93 4.02
C ARG A 90 -2.53 -13.47 5.41
N TRP A 91 -2.74 -12.61 6.39
CA TRP A 91 -2.94 -12.94 7.81
C TRP A 91 -4.43 -12.74 8.11
N ALA A 92 -5.16 -13.81 8.43
CA ALA A 92 -6.61 -13.75 8.51
C ALA A 92 -7.11 -12.95 9.72
N THR A 93 -7.91 -11.89 9.49
CA THR A 93 -8.61 -11.13 10.53
C THR A 93 -10.12 -11.43 10.53
N HIS A 94 -10.75 -11.40 9.36
CA HIS A 94 -12.15 -11.79 9.14
C HIS A 94 -12.23 -13.06 8.29
N GLY A 95 -13.00 -14.06 8.73
CA GLY A 95 -13.15 -15.32 8.01
C GLY A 95 -11.94 -16.25 8.15
N VAL A 96 -12.22 -17.56 8.17
CA VAL A 96 -11.19 -18.58 8.35
C VAL A 96 -10.21 -18.61 7.17
N PRO A 97 -8.93 -18.99 7.39
CA PRO A 97 -8.01 -19.28 6.30
C PRO A 97 -8.55 -20.36 5.37
N CYS A 98 -8.80 -20.01 4.11
CA CYS A 98 -9.19 -20.91 3.04
C CYS A 98 -9.01 -20.22 1.68
N ASP A 99 -8.96 -20.99 0.58
CA ASP A 99 -8.79 -20.46 -0.77
C ASP A 99 -9.84 -19.38 -1.13
N ARG A 100 -11.08 -19.53 -0.64
CA ARG A 100 -12.17 -18.58 -0.86
C ARG A 100 -11.89 -17.22 -0.22
N ASN A 101 -11.41 -17.22 1.02
CA ASN A 101 -11.13 -15.99 1.78
C ASN A 101 -9.73 -15.39 1.47
N ALA A 102 -8.85 -16.15 0.81
CA ALA A 102 -7.59 -15.62 0.31
C ALA A 102 -7.83 -14.54 -0.76
N HIS A 103 -6.92 -13.57 -0.83
CA HIS A 103 -6.91 -12.55 -1.86
C HIS A 103 -6.10 -13.01 -3.08
N PRO A 104 -6.31 -12.46 -4.28
CA PRO A 104 -7.27 -11.40 -4.64
C PRO A 104 -8.75 -11.79 -4.49
N GLN A 105 -9.59 -10.84 -4.06
CA GLN A 105 -11.06 -10.99 -4.09
C GLN A 105 -11.60 -10.50 -5.44
N ARG A 106 -12.69 -11.13 -5.93
CA ARG A 106 -13.27 -10.88 -7.26
C ARG A 106 -14.70 -10.31 -7.18
N SER A 107 -15.07 -9.49 -8.16
CA SER A 107 -16.42 -8.90 -8.24
C SER A 107 -17.52 -9.88 -8.65
N ASP A 108 -17.19 -10.89 -9.43
CA ASP A 108 -18.12 -11.85 -10.04
C ASP A 108 -17.34 -13.09 -10.51
N ASP A 109 -18.07 -14.09 -11.01
CA ASP A 109 -17.46 -15.35 -11.46
C ASP A 109 -16.47 -15.18 -12.61
N ASN A 110 -16.62 -14.13 -13.42
CA ASN A 110 -15.73 -13.82 -14.53
C ASN A 110 -14.50 -13.02 -14.12
N GLY A 111 -14.40 -12.63 -12.84
CA GLY A 111 -13.29 -11.82 -12.34
C GLY A 111 -13.23 -10.45 -13.01
N SER A 112 -14.37 -9.78 -13.23
CA SER A 112 -14.37 -8.50 -13.96
C SER A 112 -13.51 -7.42 -13.29
N PHE A 113 -13.55 -7.37 -11.96
CA PHE A 113 -12.64 -6.61 -11.12
C PHE A 113 -12.05 -7.54 -10.06
N VAL A 114 -10.79 -7.28 -9.70
CA VAL A 114 -10.10 -7.94 -8.60
C VAL A 114 -9.37 -6.92 -7.73
N VAL A 115 -9.27 -7.21 -6.43
CA VAL A 115 -8.57 -6.36 -5.47
C VAL A 115 -7.76 -7.18 -4.49
N VAL A 116 -6.60 -6.64 -4.09
CA VAL A 116 -5.85 -7.07 -2.91
C VAL A 116 -5.89 -5.97 -1.85
N HIS A 117 -6.01 -6.37 -0.58
CA HIS A 117 -6.30 -5.47 0.53
C HIS A 117 -5.46 -5.82 1.78
N ASN A 118 -4.82 -4.80 2.35
CA ASN A 118 -4.23 -4.83 3.68
C ASN A 118 -4.98 -3.84 4.57
N GLY A 119 -5.54 -4.31 5.69
CA GLY A 119 -6.27 -3.45 6.60
C GLY A 119 -7.62 -4.04 6.99
N ILE A 120 -8.51 -3.18 7.46
CA ILE A 120 -9.87 -3.53 7.86
C ILE A 120 -10.81 -2.42 7.38
N VAL A 121 -11.87 -2.81 6.67
CA VAL A 121 -13.00 -1.93 6.35
C VAL A 121 -14.02 -2.01 7.48
N THR A 122 -14.16 -0.95 8.27
CA THR A 122 -14.96 -0.97 9.51
C THR A 122 -16.47 -0.94 9.24
N ASN A 123 -16.89 -0.31 8.15
CA ASN A 123 -18.30 -0.20 7.74
C ASN A 123 -18.71 -1.27 6.70
N TYR A 124 -17.97 -2.38 6.59
CA TYR A 124 -18.22 -3.41 5.57
C TYR A 124 -19.64 -4.01 5.65
N LYS A 125 -20.23 -4.08 6.84
CA LYS A 125 -21.58 -4.62 7.04
C LYS A 125 -22.64 -3.77 6.33
N ASP A 126 -22.53 -2.45 6.42
CA ASP A 126 -23.49 -1.53 5.81
C ASP A 126 -23.40 -1.59 4.28
N ILE A 127 -22.17 -1.61 3.76
CA ILE A 127 -21.90 -1.77 2.32
C ILE A 127 -22.42 -3.12 1.81
N LYS A 128 -22.19 -4.21 2.56
CA LYS A 128 -22.68 -5.55 2.21
C LYS A 128 -24.20 -5.58 2.12
N VAL A 129 -24.91 -5.02 3.10
CA VAL A 129 -26.38 -4.91 3.07
C VAL A 129 -26.88 -4.10 1.87
N PHE A 130 -26.22 -2.98 1.56
CA PHE A 130 -26.55 -2.17 0.38
C PHE A 130 -26.38 -2.95 -0.92
N LEU A 131 -25.24 -3.61 -1.11
CA LEU A 131 -24.93 -4.36 -2.34
C LEU A 131 -25.80 -5.60 -2.50
N SER A 132 -26.13 -6.31 -1.42
CA SER A 132 -27.08 -7.43 -1.47
C SER A 132 -28.48 -6.98 -1.92
N LYS A 133 -28.94 -5.79 -1.49
CA LYS A 133 -30.20 -5.20 -2.00
C LYS A 133 -30.14 -4.83 -3.49
N LYS A 134 -28.94 -4.60 -4.03
CA LYS A 134 -28.70 -4.36 -5.46
C LYS A 134 -28.53 -5.65 -6.27
N GLY A 135 -28.63 -6.82 -5.63
CA GLY A 135 -28.56 -8.12 -6.30
C GLY A 135 -27.16 -8.74 -6.35
N PHE A 136 -26.17 -8.19 -5.63
CA PHE A 136 -24.84 -8.80 -5.56
C PHE A 136 -24.84 -9.97 -4.58
N GLU A 137 -24.37 -11.11 -5.06
CA GLU A 137 -24.08 -12.29 -4.25
C GLU A 137 -22.64 -12.26 -3.72
N PHE A 138 -22.48 -12.67 -2.46
CA PHE A 138 -21.21 -12.73 -1.75
C PHE A 138 -20.78 -14.18 -1.56
N GLU A 139 -19.53 -14.49 -1.88
CA GLU A 139 -18.96 -15.82 -1.76
C GLU A 139 -18.04 -15.95 -0.53
N SER A 140 -17.44 -14.87 -0.05
CA SER A 140 -16.46 -14.87 1.04
C SER A 140 -17.01 -14.32 2.37
N ASP A 141 -16.26 -14.60 3.42
CA ASP A 141 -16.52 -14.07 4.76
C ASP A 141 -15.67 -12.81 5.05
N THR A 142 -15.02 -12.26 4.02
CA THR A 142 -14.06 -11.16 4.16
C THR A 142 -14.74 -9.81 3.99
N ASP A 143 -14.24 -8.81 4.72
CA ASP A 143 -14.54 -7.41 4.50
C ASP A 143 -14.04 -6.93 3.13
N THR A 144 -12.94 -7.49 2.62
CA THR A 144 -12.38 -7.16 1.31
C THR A 144 -13.35 -7.36 0.14
N GLU A 145 -14.21 -8.37 0.18
CA GLU A 145 -15.13 -8.64 -0.94
C GLU A 145 -16.12 -7.50 -1.16
N VAL A 146 -16.52 -6.77 -0.12
CA VAL A 146 -17.43 -5.62 -0.29
C VAL A 146 -16.79 -4.53 -1.16
N ILE A 147 -15.46 -4.40 -1.11
CA ILE A 147 -14.71 -3.40 -1.89
C ILE A 147 -14.86 -3.71 -3.38
N VAL A 148 -14.55 -4.95 -3.80
CA VAL A 148 -14.54 -5.31 -5.23
C VAL A 148 -15.95 -5.38 -5.81
N LYS A 149 -16.96 -5.75 -5.00
CA LYS A 149 -18.37 -5.70 -5.38
C LYS A 149 -18.85 -4.25 -5.53
N LEU A 150 -18.38 -3.34 -4.67
CA LEU A 150 -18.68 -1.91 -4.77
C LEU A 150 -18.05 -1.28 -6.02
N VAL A 151 -16.81 -1.63 -6.37
CA VAL A 151 -16.17 -1.23 -7.64
C VAL A 151 -17.06 -1.60 -8.82
N HIS A 152 -17.52 -2.87 -8.87
CA HIS A 152 -18.39 -3.34 -9.95
C HIS A 152 -19.72 -2.59 -9.98
N HIS A 153 -20.35 -2.35 -8.83
CA HIS A 153 -21.57 -1.57 -8.77
C HIS A 153 -21.41 -0.16 -9.36
N ILE A 154 -20.34 0.55 -8.98
CA ILE A 154 -20.05 1.91 -9.46
C ILE A 154 -19.78 1.90 -10.96
N TYR A 155 -19.01 0.92 -11.47
CA TYR A 155 -18.80 0.74 -12.90
C TYR A 155 -20.12 0.55 -13.67
N THR A 156 -21.05 -0.27 -13.16
CA THR A 156 -22.35 -0.48 -13.81
C THR A 156 -23.19 0.79 -13.89
N VAL A 157 -23.13 1.65 -12.86
CA VAL A 157 -23.84 2.94 -12.85
C VAL A 157 -23.14 3.98 -13.73
N HIS A 158 -21.81 3.95 -13.79
CA HIS A 158 -20.98 4.92 -14.50
C HIS A 158 -19.96 4.25 -15.44
N PRO A 159 -20.41 3.63 -16.55
CA PRO A 159 -19.53 2.84 -17.43
C PRO A 159 -18.49 3.66 -18.19
N ASN A 160 -18.67 4.98 -18.28
CA ASN A 160 -17.77 5.89 -19.00
C ASN A 160 -16.69 6.51 -18.11
N TRP A 161 -16.65 6.18 -16.82
CA TRP A 161 -15.62 6.68 -15.91
C TRP A 161 -14.31 5.94 -16.12
N SER A 162 -13.21 6.66 -15.91
CA SER A 162 -11.88 6.06 -15.83
C SER A 162 -11.77 5.14 -14.62
N PHE A 163 -10.84 4.17 -14.67
CA PHE A 163 -10.66 3.23 -13.58
C PHE A 163 -10.35 3.95 -12.25
N ARG A 164 -9.51 4.99 -12.33
CA ARG A 164 -9.20 5.90 -11.23
C ARG A 164 -10.45 6.52 -10.61
N GLU A 165 -11.34 7.11 -11.42
CA GLU A 165 -12.56 7.75 -10.93
C GLU A 165 -13.47 6.77 -10.20
N ILE A 166 -13.57 5.54 -10.69
CA ILE A 166 -14.34 4.49 -10.01
C ILE A 166 -13.74 4.21 -8.63
N VAL A 167 -12.42 4.01 -8.54
CA VAL A 167 -11.73 3.74 -7.27
C VAL A 167 -11.85 4.91 -6.29
N GLU A 168 -11.75 6.16 -6.78
CA GLU A 168 -11.97 7.35 -5.97
C GLU A 168 -13.37 7.36 -5.31
N HIS A 169 -14.41 6.99 -6.06
CA HIS A 169 -15.76 6.90 -5.51
C HIS A 169 -15.93 5.70 -4.56
N VAL A 170 -15.21 4.60 -4.77
CA VAL A 170 -15.19 3.47 -3.83
C VAL A 170 -14.61 3.92 -2.49
N ILE A 171 -13.41 4.50 -2.47
CA ILE A 171 -12.73 4.88 -1.22
C ILE A 171 -13.43 6.02 -0.47
N ALA A 172 -14.26 6.81 -1.15
CA ALA A 172 -15.12 7.80 -0.49
C ALA A 172 -16.23 7.15 0.37
N GLN A 173 -16.58 5.88 0.10
CA GLN A 173 -17.57 5.12 0.88
C GLN A 173 -16.93 4.19 1.93
N LEU A 174 -15.61 3.97 1.87
CA LEU A 174 -14.92 3.08 2.80
C LEU A 174 -14.52 3.82 4.08
N GLU A 175 -14.78 3.17 5.22
CA GLU A 175 -14.26 3.56 6.53
C GLU A 175 -13.23 2.54 7.03
N GLY A 176 -12.30 3.02 7.85
CA GLY A 176 -11.24 2.20 8.43
C GLY A 176 -9.87 2.50 7.82
N ALA A 177 -8.98 1.51 7.88
CA ALA A 177 -7.62 1.60 7.37
C ALA A 177 -7.42 0.53 6.31
N TYR A 178 -6.88 0.92 5.16
CA TYR A 178 -6.68 0.03 4.02
C TYR A 178 -5.49 0.47 3.17
N ALA A 179 -4.82 -0.49 2.55
CA ALA A 179 -4.04 -0.31 1.33
C ALA A 179 -4.62 -1.26 0.29
N LEU A 180 -4.88 -0.75 -0.90
CA LEU A 180 -5.62 -1.42 -1.96
C LEU A 180 -4.84 -1.36 -3.26
N CYS A 181 -4.89 -2.44 -4.04
CA CYS A 181 -4.42 -2.49 -5.42
C CYS A 181 -5.44 -3.23 -6.26
N PHE A 182 -5.88 -2.58 -7.34
CA PHE A 182 -6.99 -3.01 -8.19
C PHE A 182 -6.50 -3.37 -9.59
N LYS A 183 -7.12 -4.40 -10.16
CA LYS A 183 -7.00 -4.79 -11.57
C LYS A 183 -8.38 -5.09 -12.14
N SER A 184 -8.57 -4.82 -13.43
CA SER A 184 -9.82 -5.12 -14.12
C SER A 184 -9.58 -5.58 -15.55
N ARG A 185 -10.45 -6.47 -16.05
CA ARG A 185 -10.49 -6.83 -17.47
C ARG A 185 -11.04 -5.71 -18.36
N PHE A 186 -11.80 -4.76 -17.79
CA PHE A 186 -12.36 -3.63 -18.53
C PHE A 186 -11.36 -2.50 -18.75
N TYR A 187 -10.29 -2.49 -17.96
CA TYR A 187 -9.19 -1.52 -18.02
C TYR A 187 -7.86 -2.29 -18.19
N PRO A 188 -7.65 -2.95 -19.35
CA PRO A 188 -6.48 -3.79 -19.57
C PRO A 188 -5.20 -2.96 -19.51
N GLY A 189 -4.17 -3.49 -18.86
CA GLY A 189 -2.89 -2.78 -18.67
C GLY A 189 -2.93 -1.65 -17.63
N GLU A 190 -4.09 -1.35 -17.03
CA GLU A 190 -4.21 -0.35 -15.97
C GLU A 190 -4.12 -0.97 -14.57
N CYS A 191 -3.53 -0.22 -13.65
CA CYS A 191 -3.44 -0.56 -12.23
C CYS A 191 -3.77 0.68 -11.41
N VAL A 192 -4.67 0.54 -10.43
CA VAL A 192 -5.01 1.64 -9.50
C VAL A 192 -4.75 1.18 -8.08
N ALA A 193 -4.01 1.97 -7.33
CA ALA A 193 -3.60 1.66 -5.97
C ALA A 193 -3.80 2.88 -5.05
N THR A 194 -4.23 2.63 -3.82
CA THR A 194 -4.58 3.70 -2.87
C THR A 194 -4.44 3.22 -1.44
N ARG A 195 -4.30 4.17 -0.51
CA ARG A 195 -4.17 3.86 0.91
C ARG A 195 -4.84 4.88 1.83
N ARG A 196 -5.17 4.43 3.03
CA ARG A 196 -5.52 5.21 4.21
C ARG A 196 -5.11 4.40 5.44
N GLY A 197 -4.16 4.88 6.25
CA GLY A 197 -3.72 4.19 7.47
C GLY A 197 -2.96 2.86 7.29
N SER A 198 -2.63 2.43 6.07
CA SER A 198 -1.78 1.24 5.81
C SER A 198 -0.68 1.56 4.78
N PRO A 199 0.58 1.11 4.99
CA PRO A 199 1.69 1.38 4.07
C PRO A 199 1.45 0.87 2.65
N LEU A 200 1.82 1.69 1.67
CA LEU A 200 1.82 1.37 0.25
C LEU A 200 2.84 2.27 -0.47
N LEU A 201 3.65 1.69 -1.36
CA LEU A 201 4.65 2.40 -2.15
C LEU A 201 4.66 1.90 -3.60
N VAL A 202 5.26 2.69 -4.47
CA VAL A 202 5.45 2.37 -5.89
C VAL A 202 6.93 2.43 -6.23
N GLY A 203 7.52 1.29 -6.55
CA GLY A 203 8.84 1.18 -7.16
C GLY A 203 8.78 1.47 -8.65
N ILE A 204 9.79 2.18 -9.15
CA ILE A 204 9.88 2.55 -10.57
C ILE A 204 11.20 2.03 -11.13
N LYS A 205 11.14 1.29 -12.23
CA LYS A 205 12.31 0.85 -12.98
C LYS A 205 12.14 1.22 -14.44
N THR A 206 13.10 1.96 -14.96
CA THR A 206 13.18 2.33 -16.37
C THR A 206 14.65 2.38 -16.78
N LYS A 207 14.93 2.19 -18.07
CA LYS A 207 16.27 2.33 -18.64
C LYS A 207 16.67 3.80 -18.78
N THR A 208 15.70 4.70 -18.91
CA THR A 208 15.94 6.12 -19.18
C THR A 208 15.90 6.96 -17.91
N ARG A 209 16.52 8.14 -17.95
CA ARG A 209 16.40 9.08 -16.84
C ARG A 209 14.97 9.62 -16.77
N LEU A 210 14.49 9.81 -15.56
CA LEU A 210 13.17 10.39 -15.30
C LEU A 210 13.22 11.89 -15.55
N ALA A 211 12.13 12.44 -16.09
CA ALA A 211 11.98 13.87 -16.36
C ALA A 211 12.03 14.71 -15.07
N THR A 212 11.59 14.13 -13.96
CA THR A 212 11.44 14.78 -12.66
C THR A 212 11.59 13.74 -11.55
N ASP A 213 12.15 14.16 -10.42
CA ASP A 213 12.16 13.36 -9.19
C ASP A 213 10.93 13.65 -8.30
N HIS A 214 9.95 14.37 -8.84
CA HIS A 214 8.70 14.71 -8.16
C HIS A 214 7.50 14.43 -9.08
N VAL A 215 6.52 13.69 -8.57
CA VAL A 215 5.24 13.45 -9.24
C VAL A 215 4.20 14.41 -8.66
N PRO A 216 3.65 15.36 -9.44
CA PRO A 216 2.67 16.31 -8.93
C PRO A 216 1.38 15.60 -8.52
N ILE A 217 0.73 16.11 -7.48
CA ILE A 217 -0.58 15.63 -7.05
C ILE A 217 -1.66 16.36 -7.83
N LEU A 218 -2.49 15.57 -8.50
CA LEU A 218 -3.64 16.04 -9.24
C LEU A 218 -4.89 16.02 -8.35
N TYR A 219 -5.81 16.95 -8.61
CA TYR A 219 -7.05 17.04 -7.86
C TYR A 219 -8.24 16.80 -8.79
N SER A 220 -9.09 15.85 -8.41
CA SER A 220 -10.32 15.58 -9.13
C SER A 220 -11.24 16.80 -9.10
N LYS A 221 -11.91 17.08 -10.23
CA LYS A 221 -13.00 18.06 -10.24
C LYS A 221 -14.10 17.53 -9.33
N ALA A 222 -14.59 18.37 -8.42
CA ALA A 222 -15.77 18.07 -7.63
C ALA A 222 -16.96 17.86 -8.58
N HIS A 223 -17.26 16.63 -8.94
CA HIS A 223 -18.60 16.27 -9.40
C HIS A 223 -19.48 16.32 -8.16
N ASP A 224 -20.69 16.88 -8.21
CA ASP A 224 -21.58 17.02 -7.06
C ASP A 224 -21.76 15.69 -6.28
N HIS A 225 -20.91 15.48 -5.28
CA HIS A 225 -20.74 14.21 -4.58
C HIS A 225 -21.91 13.89 -3.64
N LEU A 226 -22.94 14.75 -3.58
CA LEU A 226 -24.15 14.57 -2.76
C LEU A 226 -25.41 14.17 -3.56
N GLY A 227 -25.35 14.14 -4.90
CA GLY A 227 -26.55 14.04 -5.75
C GLY A 227 -27.16 12.64 -5.93
N LEU A 228 -26.59 11.58 -5.35
CA LEU A 228 -27.07 10.20 -5.60
C LEU A 228 -28.33 9.81 -4.79
N PHE A 229 -28.79 10.65 -3.85
CA PHE A 229 -29.92 10.32 -2.97
C PHE A 229 -31.08 11.32 -2.94
N TYR A 230 -30.98 12.50 -3.59
CA TYR A 230 -32.08 13.46 -3.66
C TYR A 230 -32.26 14.00 -5.09
N LYS A 231 -33.40 13.66 -5.70
CA LYS A 231 -33.91 14.36 -6.90
C LYS A 231 -34.64 15.62 -6.42
N GLU A 232 -34.00 16.77 -6.48
CA GLU A 232 -34.72 18.05 -6.60
C GLU A 232 -34.44 18.68 -7.97
N PRO A 233 -35.41 19.39 -8.56
CA PRO A 233 -35.28 19.91 -9.91
C PRO A 233 -34.37 21.14 -9.92
N LEU A 234 -33.32 21.08 -10.76
CA LEU A 234 -32.40 22.18 -11.02
C LEU A 234 -33.14 23.41 -11.57
N ILE A 235 -32.97 24.54 -10.89
CA ILE A 235 -33.36 25.88 -11.39
C ILE A 235 -32.37 26.27 -12.51
N PRO A 236 -32.81 26.81 -13.66
CA PRO A 236 -31.90 27.18 -14.74
C PRO A 236 -31.05 28.39 -14.33
N ASP A 237 -29.73 28.23 -14.36
CA ASP A 237 -28.76 29.30 -14.11
C ASP A 237 -28.83 30.33 -15.26
N HIS A 238 -29.36 31.52 -14.98
CA HIS A 238 -29.41 32.63 -15.93
C HIS A 238 -28.00 33.17 -16.17
N ARG A 239 -27.37 32.80 -17.29
CA ARG A 239 -26.24 33.57 -17.86
C ARG A 239 -26.58 34.05 -19.28
N PRO A 240 -26.33 35.33 -19.60
CA PRO A 240 -26.64 35.86 -20.91
C PRO A 240 -25.67 35.35 -21.98
N HIS A 241 -26.20 35.26 -23.20
CA HIS A 241 -25.59 34.76 -24.43
C HIS A 241 -24.14 35.18 -24.71
N GLY A 242 -23.40 34.23 -25.32
CA GLY A 242 -22.64 34.50 -26.54
C GLY A 242 -21.11 34.47 -26.43
N ARG A 243 -20.53 33.26 -26.51
CA ARG A 243 -19.33 32.93 -27.31
C ARG A 243 -19.00 31.45 -27.12
N GLU A 244 -19.25 30.64 -28.16
CA GLU A 244 -18.68 29.30 -28.26
C GLU A 244 -17.16 29.44 -28.44
N LEU A 245 -16.42 29.12 -27.38
CA LEU A 245 -14.98 28.89 -27.48
C LEU A 245 -14.77 27.42 -27.86
N PRO A 246 -13.88 27.11 -28.82
CA PRO A 246 -13.62 25.72 -29.20
C PRO A 246 -13.08 24.95 -27.99
N LEU A 247 -13.76 23.86 -27.63
CA LEU A 247 -13.27 22.88 -26.67
C LEU A 247 -12.07 22.16 -27.30
N ILE A 248 -10.87 22.65 -27.00
CA ILE A 248 -9.63 21.92 -27.25
C ILE A 248 -9.57 20.79 -26.21
N PRO A 249 -9.46 19.51 -26.61
CA PRO A 249 -9.21 18.43 -25.68
C PRO A 249 -7.81 18.62 -25.12
N ARG A 250 -7.69 19.03 -23.85
CA ARG A 250 -6.42 19.02 -23.13
C ARG A 250 -6.12 17.58 -22.69
N SER A 251 -5.60 16.76 -23.60
CA SER A 251 -5.03 15.45 -23.29
C SER A 251 -3.50 15.45 -23.28
N GLU A 252 -2.85 16.61 -23.15
CA GLU A 252 -1.41 16.71 -22.92
C GLU A 252 -1.21 17.65 -21.73
N SER A 253 -1.27 17.09 -20.51
CA SER A 253 -0.95 17.82 -19.29
C SER A 253 0.49 17.47 -18.89
N THR A 254 1.31 18.49 -18.65
CA THR A 254 2.72 18.39 -18.19
C THR A 254 2.87 17.85 -16.76
N SER A 255 1.90 17.05 -16.31
CA SER A 255 1.71 16.64 -14.91
C SER A 255 1.64 15.13 -14.74
N GLU A 256 1.92 14.37 -15.79
CA GLU A 256 1.92 12.91 -15.77
C GLU A 256 3.36 12.40 -15.81
N PHE A 257 3.65 11.32 -15.07
CA PHE A 257 4.97 10.71 -15.06
C PHE A 257 5.21 10.01 -16.39
N GLN A 258 6.22 10.45 -17.14
CA GLN A 258 6.63 9.83 -18.40
C GLN A 258 8.16 9.67 -18.45
N PRO A 259 8.70 8.53 -18.92
CA PRO A 259 10.12 8.46 -19.24
C PRO A 259 10.43 9.28 -20.50
N LEU A 260 11.55 10.02 -20.50
CA LEU A 260 11.82 11.13 -21.43
C LEU A 260 12.01 10.73 -22.91
N GLU A 261 12.50 9.52 -23.17
CA GLU A 261 12.92 9.09 -24.53
C GLU A 261 12.41 7.69 -24.90
N ASP A 262 12.26 6.80 -23.92
CA ASP A 262 11.84 5.41 -24.11
C ASP A 262 10.56 5.18 -23.31
N LYS A 263 9.50 4.65 -23.93
CA LYS A 263 8.23 4.40 -23.24
C LYS A 263 8.28 3.16 -22.35
N GLU A 264 9.37 2.38 -22.41
CA GLU A 264 9.59 1.21 -21.55
C GLU A 264 9.68 1.56 -20.06
N VAL A 265 8.78 0.98 -19.26
CA VAL A 265 8.74 1.18 -17.80
C VAL A 265 8.15 -0.03 -17.09
N GLU A 266 8.70 -0.32 -15.91
CA GLU A 266 8.19 -1.32 -14.98
C GLU A 266 7.82 -0.64 -13.65
N TYR A 267 6.62 -0.94 -13.13
CA TYR A 267 6.15 -0.47 -11.84
C TYR A 267 5.95 -1.64 -10.86
N PHE A 268 6.30 -1.40 -9.59
CA PHE A 268 6.20 -2.37 -8.51
C PHE A 268 5.41 -1.77 -7.35
N PHE A 269 4.14 -2.13 -7.19
CA PHE A 269 3.36 -1.68 -6.04
C PHE A 269 3.59 -2.65 -4.89
N ALA A 270 3.93 -2.15 -3.71
CA ALA A 270 4.17 -3.01 -2.56
C ALA A 270 3.75 -2.35 -1.25
N SER A 271 3.34 -3.16 -0.28
CA SER A 271 3.13 -2.69 1.10
C SER A 271 4.42 -2.57 1.91
N ASP A 272 5.56 -3.01 1.36
CA ASP A 272 6.87 -2.99 1.99
C ASP A 272 7.98 -2.84 0.94
N ALA A 273 9.05 -2.11 1.28
CA ALA A 273 10.18 -1.89 0.38
C ALA A 273 11.00 -3.16 0.11
N SER A 274 10.95 -4.16 0.99
CA SER A 274 11.70 -5.42 0.86
C SER A 274 11.34 -6.20 -0.42
N ALA A 275 10.11 -6.05 -0.91
CA ALA A 275 9.64 -6.69 -2.15
C ALA A 275 10.06 -5.93 -3.42
N VAL A 276 10.52 -4.68 -3.29
CA VAL A 276 10.85 -3.81 -4.43
C VAL A 276 12.35 -3.67 -4.62
N ILE A 277 13.13 -3.74 -3.53
CA ILE A 277 14.57 -3.40 -3.53
C ILE A 277 15.42 -4.29 -4.43
N GLU A 278 14.98 -5.52 -4.76
CA GLU A 278 15.67 -6.40 -5.71
C GLU A 278 15.49 -5.96 -7.17
N HIS A 279 14.49 -5.13 -7.45
CA HIS A 279 14.17 -4.61 -8.79
C HIS A 279 14.63 -3.16 -8.96
N THR A 280 14.39 -2.32 -7.95
CA THR A 280 14.73 -0.89 -7.98
C THR A 280 14.84 -0.32 -6.58
N ASN A 281 15.72 0.67 -6.40
CA ASN A 281 15.80 1.45 -5.17
C ASN A 281 15.05 2.79 -5.26
N ARG A 282 14.42 3.09 -6.40
CA ARG A 282 13.64 4.31 -6.61
C ARG A 282 12.18 4.03 -6.28
N VAL A 283 11.68 4.66 -5.22
CA VAL A 283 10.31 4.44 -4.74
C VAL A 283 9.58 5.76 -4.48
N ILE A 284 8.27 5.73 -4.65
CA ILE A 284 7.35 6.77 -4.17
C ILE A 284 6.57 6.18 -3.01
N PHE A 285 6.64 6.80 -1.84
CA PHE A 285 5.78 6.47 -0.71
C PHE A 285 4.45 7.19 -0.88
N LEU A 286 3.36 6.43 -0.95
CA LEU A 286 2.03 7.01 -0.96
C LEU A 286 1.66 7.46 0.45
N GLU A 287 0.89 8.53 0.53
CA GLU A 287 0.25 9.01 1.75
C GLU A 287 -1.24 8.68 1.74
N ASP A 288 -1.90 8.95 2.86
CA ASP A 288 -3.34 8.73 2.98
C ASP A 288 -4.10 9.55 1.93
N ASP A 289 -5.13 8.92 1.37
CA ASP A 289 -6.01 9.41 0.31
C ASP A 289 -5.36 9.64 -1.06
N ASP A 290 -4.09 9.26 -1.24
CA ASP A 290 -3.49 9.18 -2.56
C ASP A 290 -4.14 8.06 -3.39
N VAL A 291 -4.46 8.38 -4.64
CA VAL A 291 -4.88 7.41 -5.66
C VAL A 291 -3.85 7.42 -6.78
N ALA A 292 -2.95 6.44 -6.74
CA ALA A 292 -1.98 6.20 -7.78
C ALA A 292 -2.62 5.38 -8.91
N ALA A 293 -2.59 5.89 -10.13
CA ALA A 293 -3.13 5.21 -11.31
C ALA A 293 -2.05 5.12 -12.38
N VAL A 294 -1.81 3.91 -12.90
CA VAL A 294 -1.01 3.69 -14.09
C VAL A 294 -1.93 3.41 -15.27
N LYS A 295 -1.84 4.26 -16.29
CA LYS A 295 -2.57 4.12 -17.54
C LYS A 295 -1.64 4.44 -18.71
N ASP A 296 -1.64 3.60 -19.73
CA ASP A 296 -0.76 3.76 -20.90
C ASP A 296 0.72 3.95 -20.52
N GLY A 297 1.17 3.25 -19.47
CA GLY A 297 2.53 3.36 -18.93
C GLY A 297 2.80 4.61 -18.08
N LEU A 298 1.85 5.53 -17.97
CA LEU A 298 1.99 6.79 -17.23
C LEU A 298 1.46 6.65 -15.81
N LEU A 299 2.31 6.94 -14.83
CA LEU A 299 1.91 7.01 -13.42
C LEU A 299 1.39 8.42 -13.09
N SER A 300 0.22 8.49 -12.47
CA SER A 300 -0.35 9.73 -11.94
C SER A 300 -0.85 9.53 -10.52
N ILE A 301 -0.77 10.56 -9.69
CA ILE A 301 -1.22 10.53 -8.30
C ILE A 301 -2.30 11.59 -8.12
N HIS A 302 -3.46 11.16 -7.63
CA HIS A 302 -4.63 12.01 -7.47
C HIS A 302 -5.12 12.05 -6.02
N ARG A 303 -5.79 13.14 -5.65
CA ARG A 303 -6.52 13.29 -4.39
C ARG A 303 -7.90 13.90 -4.64
N LEU A 304 -8.88 13.46 -3.85
CA LEU A 304 -10.25 14.00 -3.90
C LEU A 304 -10.37 15.38 -3.26
N ARG A 305 -9.62 15.62 -2.17
CA ARG A 305 -9.68 16.86 -1.39
C ARG A 305 -8.32 17.50 -1.35
N ARG A 306 -8.32 18.84 -1.40
CA ARG A 306 -7.11 19.65 -1.21
C ARG A 306 -7.07 20.14 0.23
N SER A 307 -6.06 19.75 1.00
CA SER A 307 -5.69 20.46 2.22
C SER A 307 -4.66 21.55 1.90
N THR A 308 -4.68 22.65 2.65
CA THR A 308 -3.65 23.70 2.55
C THR A 308 -2.28 23.24 3.06
N GLU A 309 -2.25 22.18 3.87
CA GLU A 309 -1.02 21.61 4.45
C GLU A 309 -0.43 20.47 3.62
N ASP A 310 -1.16 20.01 2.59
CA ASP A 310 -0.72 18.88 1.78
C ASP A 310 0.42 19.26 0.82
N PRO A 311 1.46 18.42 0.70
CA PRO A 311 2.47 18.58 -0.34
C PRO A 311 1.82 18.65 -1.72
N HIS A 312 2.38 19.44 -2.63
CA HIS A 312 1.90 19.53 -4.01
C HIS A 312 2.42 18.42 -4.92
N ALA A 313 3.37 17.60 -4.44
CA ALA A 313 3.98 16.51 -5.18
C ALA A 313 4.47 15.41 -4.22
N ARG A 314 4.67 14.21 -4.76
CA ARG A 314 5.40 13.12 -4.12
C ARG A 314 6.82 13.04 -4.65
N GLU A 315 7.78 12.96 -3.75
CA GLU A 315 9.19 12.78 -4.12
C GLU A 315 9.49 11.31 -4.44
N ILE A 316 10.33 11.10 -5.45
CA ILE A 316 10.92 9.81 -5.77
C ILE A 316 12.17 9.63 -4.89
N THR A 317 12.01 8.89 -3.81
CA THR A 317 13.09 8.64 -2.84
C THR A 317 13.97 7.48 -3.28
N THR A 318 15.29 7.60 -3.05
CA THR A 318 16.21 6.45 -3.14
C THR A 318 16.28 5.73 -1.80
N VAL A 319 15.79 4.50 -1.76
CA VAL A 319 15.87 3.65 -0.56
C VAL A 319 17.31 3.18 -0.37
N LYS A 320 17.89 3.45 0.81
CA LYS A 320 19.26 3.07 1.18
C LYS A 320 19.37 1.64 1.74
N MET A 321 18.40 0.80 1.45
CA MET A 321 18.37 -0.59 1.93
C MET A 321 19.20 -1.45 0.98
N GLU A 322 20.10 -2.26 1.51
CA GLU A 322 20.87 -3.19 0.69
C GLU A 322 20.16 -4.55 0.62
N ILE A 323 20.20 -5.20 -0.55
CA ILE A 323 19.59 -6.54 -0.75
C ILE A 323 20.12 -7.55 0.29
N GLN A 324 21.38 -7.43 0.71
CA GLN A 324 21.98 -8.31 1.72
C GLN A 324 21.28 -8.20 3.10
N GLN A 325 20.74 -7.03 3.45
CA GLN A 325 20.04 -6.82 4.71
C GLN A 325 18.74 -7.62 4.79
N ILE A 326 18.07 -7.84 3.64
CA ILE A 326 16.83 -8.64 3.55
C ILE A 326 17.07 -10.12 3.21
N MET A 327 18.34 -10.54 3.10
CA MET A 327 18.70 -11.93 2.79
C MET A 327 19.25 -12.66 4.01
N LYS A 328 19.09 -13.99 4.04
CA LYS A 328 19.64 -14.82 5.13
C LYS A 328 21.17 -14.93 5.09
N GLY A 329 21.79 -14.72 3.93
CA GLY A 329 23.23 -14.95 3.75
C GLY A 329 23.62 -16.39 4.10
N ASN A 330 24.66 -16.55 4.93
CA ASN A 330 25.18 -17.86 5.34
C ASN A 330 24.40 -18.49 6.52
N TYR A 331 23.28 -17.90 6.94
CA TYR A 331 22.48 -18.37 8.07
C TYR A 331 21.28 -19.21 7.62
N SER A 332 20.87 -20.17 8.44
CA SER A 332 19.70 -21.02 8.16
C SER A 332 18.37 -20.27 8.33
N PHE A 333 18.32 -19.33 9.28
CA PHE A 333 17.12 -18.60 9.67
C PHE A 333 17.41 -17.10 9.88
N PHE A 334 16.44 -16.23 9.58
CA PHE A 334 16.55 -14.79 9.85
C PHE A 334 16.78 -14.49 11.32
N MET A 335 16.10 -15.19 12.23
CA MET A 335 16.32 -15.05 13.67
C MET A 335 17.79 -15.31 14.06
N GLN A 336 18.42 -16.32 13.46
CA GLN A 336 19.83 -16.61 13.70
C GLN A 336 20.71 -15.48 13.17
N LYS A 337 20.50 -15.06 11.92
CA LYS A 337 21.21 -13.91 11.33
C LYS A 337 21.14 -12.69 12.24
N GLU A 338 19.94 -12.28 12.60
CA GLU A 338 19.68 -11.07 13.39
C GLU A 338 20.30 -11.14 14.80
N ILE A 339 20.31 -12.32 15.43
CA ILE A 339 20.99 -12.52 16.71
C ILE A 339 22.50 -12.29 16.57
N PHE A 340 23.12 -12.85 15.52
CA PHE A 340 24.56 -12.77 15.29
C PHE A 340 25.01 -11.42 14.74
N GLU A 341 24.12 -10.66 14.09
CA GLU A 341 24.37 -9.30 13.60
C GLU A 341 24.14 -8.21 14.66
N GLN A 342 23.76 -8.57 15.89
CA GLN A 342 23.61 -7.59 16.98
C GLN A 342 24.85 -6.72 17.24
N PRO A 343 26.10 -7.23 17.21
CA PRO A 343 27.28 -6.39 17.39
C PRO A 343 27.35 -5.25 16.37
N GLU A 344 27.09 -5.54 15.10
CA GLU A 344 27.06 -4.53 14.05
C GLU A 344 25.85 -3.60 14.19
N SER A 345 24.69 -4.14 14.52
CA SER A 345 23.45 -3.37 14.71
C SER A 345 23.57 -2.36 15.86
N VAL A 346 24.25 -2.73 16.96
CA VAL A 346 24.56 -1.83 18.08
C VAL A 346 25.51 -0.72 17.63
N VAL A 347 26.56 -1.03 16.87
CA VAL A 347 27.47 -0.03 16.31
C VAL A 347 26.73 0.93 15.36
N ASN A 348 25.85 0.40 14.49
CA ASN A 348 25.03 1.21 13.59
C ASN A 348 24.03 2.09 14.35
N THR A 349 23.53 1.64 15.49
CA THR A 349 22.69 2.44 16.40
C THR A 349 23.49 3.60 17.02
N MET A 350 24.79 3.45 17.28
CA MET A 350 25.63 4.53 17.83
C MET A 350 26.24 5.44 16.73
N ARG A 351 26.32 4.97 15.49
CA ARG A 351 26.98 5.65 14.36
C ARG A 351 26.42 7.06 14.15
N GLY A 352 27.30 8.06 14.15
CA GLY A 352 26.95 9.47 13.98
C GLY A 352 26.20 10.10 15.18
N ARG A 353 25.95 9.32 16.25
CA ARG A 353 25.24 9.77 17.46
C ARG A 353 26.16 9.85 18.67
N MET A 354 27.21 9.02 18.73
CA MET A 354 28.20 9.03 19.81
C MET A 354 29.57 9.41 19.27
N ASN A 355 30.24 10.36 19.95
CA ASN A 355 31.65 10.65 19.75
C ASN A 355 32.42 10.12 20.97
N PHE A 356 33.18 9.04 20.78
CA PHE A 356 33.95 8.40 21.84
C PHE A 356 35.20 9.18 22.26
N GLU A 357 35.76 10.03 21.39
CA GLU A 357 36.92 10.87 21.72
C GLU A 357 36.54 12.00 22.67
N ASN A 358 35.41 12.66 22.37
CA ASN A 358 34.91 13.79 23.15
C ASN A 358 33.88 13.39 24.21
N GLN A 359 33.51 12.11 24.29
CA GLN A 359 32.47 11.57 25.18
C GLN A 359 31.12 12.30 25.07
N THR A 360 30.73 12.68 23.85
CA THR A 360 29.47 13.40 23.61
C THR A 360 28.44 12.53 22.89
N VAL A 361 27.17 12.76 23.20
CA VAL A 361 26.03 12.12 22.55
C VAL A 361 25.13 13.18 21.93
N ILE A 362 24.84 13.06 20.63
CA ILE A 362 23.95 13.95 19.90
C ILE A 362 22.93 13.11 19.13
N LEU A 363 21.65 13.27 19.49
CA LEU A 363 20.53 12.65 18.79
C LEU A 363 19.92 13.67 17.83
N GLY A 364 20.39 13.68 16.58
CA GLY A 364 20.03 14.70 15.59
C GLY A 364 18.51 14.89 15.42
N GLY A 365 17.73 13.80 15.45
CA GLY A 365 16.27 13.85 15.27
C GLY A 365 15.49 14.54 16.40
N ILE A 366 16.09 14.76 17.57
CA ILE A 366 15.44 15.41 18.71
C ILE A 366 16.18 16.66 19.20
N LYS A 367 17.29 17.03 18.55
CA LYS A 367 18.22 18.08 19.01
C LYS A 367 17.50 19.39 19.34
N ASP A 368 16.61 19.83 18.46
CA ASP A 368 15.91 21.10 18.59
C ASP A 368 14.79 21.06 19.66
N TYR A 369 14.37 19.87 20.06
CA TYR A 369 13.30 19.64 21.06
C TYR A 369 13.83 19.33 22.47
N ILE A 370 15.13 19.04 22.64
CA ILE A 370 15.73 18.76 23.95
C ILE A 370 15.42 19.83 25.01
N PRO A 371 15.48 21.16 24.71
CA PRO A 371 15.16 22.19 25.71
C PRO A 371 13.70 22.15 26.20
N GLU A 372 12.78 21.65 25.37
CA GLU A 372 11.38 21.48 25.75
C GLU A 372 11.19 20.19 26.56
N ILE A 373 11.76 19.08 26.10
CA ILE A 373 11.75 17.78 26.80
C ILE A 373 12.30 17.92 28.23
N ARG A 374 13.35 18.72 28.43
CA ARG A 374 13.94 18.98 29.77
C ARG A 374 13.02 19.75 30.73
N ARG A 375 11.99 20.45 30.23
CA ARG A 375 11.05 21.22 31.06
C ARG A 375 9.83 20.39 31.47
N CYS A 376 9.66 19.22 30.88
CA CYS A 376 8.58 18.29 31.19
C CYS A 376 8.76 17.64 32.55
N ARG A 377 7.67 17.09 33.09
CA ARG A 377 7.64 16.58 34.48
C ARG A 377 7.52 15.07 34.58
N ARG A 378 7.30 14.39 33.46
CA ARG A 378 7.08 12.94 33.43
C ARG A 378 7.37 12.38 32.04
N LEU A 379 7.99 11.21 32.01
CA LEU A 379 8.20 10.42 30.79
C LEU A 379 7.22 9.26 30.74
N MET A 380 6.66 8.99 29.57
CA MET A 380 5.75 7.88 29.33
C MET A 380 6.26 7.04 28.17
N LEU A 381 6.65 5.79 28.43
CA LEU A 381 7.13 4.84 27.43
C LEU A 381 5.98 3.90 27.07
N ILE A 382 5.49 4.00 25.83
CA ILE A 382 4.32 3.26 25.34
C ILE A 382 4.77 2.29 24.25
N GLY A 383 4.48 1.00 24.40
CA GLY A 383 4.83 -0.02 23.42
C GLY A 383 4.05 -1.31 23.59
N CYS A 384 4.26 -2.27 22.68
CA CYS A 384 3.67 -3.61 22.72
C CYS A 384 4.74 -4.70 22.66
N GLY A 385 4.50 -5.85 23.30
CA GLY A 385 5.37 -7.02 23.22
C GLY A 385 6.84 -6.72 23.58
N THR A 386 7.77 -7.11 22.71
CA THR A 386 9.21 -6.88 22.93
C THR A 386 9.57 -5.39 23.01
N SER A 387 8.87 -4.51 22.31
CA SER A 387 9.10 -3.06 22.42
C SER A 387 8.74 -2.54 23.81
N TYR A 388 7.68 -3.04 24.43
CA TYR A 388 7.37 -2.76 25.84
C TYR A 388 8.49 -3.26 26.76
N HIS A 389 9.01 -4.46 26.54
CA HIS A 389 10.13 -4.97 27.34
C HIS A 389 11.41 -4.13 27.21
N SER A 390 11.67 -3.52 26.04
CA SER A 390 12.79 -2.58 25.87
C SER A 390 12.62 -1.30 26.71
N ALA A 391 11.39 -0.83 26.90
CA ALA A 391 11.08 0.27 27.82
C ALA A 391 11.30 -0.14 29.28
N VAL A 392 10.86 -1.35 29.65
CA VAL A 392 11.09 -1.89 31.01
C VAL A 392 12.58 -1.97 31.31
N ALA A 393 13.39 -2.44 30.35
CA ALA A 393 14.84 -2.58 30.50
C ALA A 393 15.57 -1.23 30.67
N THR A 394 15.05 -0.14 30.09
CA THR A 394 15.67 1.19 30.16
C THR A 394 15.07 2.11 31.23
N ARG A 395 13.96 1.70 31.86
CA ARG A 395 13.23 2.50 32.85
C ARG A 395 14.12 3.02 33.99
N GLN A 396 14.82 2.12 34.68
CA GLN A 396 15.64 2.49 35.84
C GLN A 396 16.73 3.50 35.47
N LEU A 397 17.38 3.30 34.33
CA LEU A 397 18.43 4.21 33.85
C LEU A 397 17.86 5.58 33.50
N LEU A 398 16.66 5.64 32.91
CA LEU A 398 15.99 6.90 32.62
C LEU A 398 15.58 7.62 33.91
N GLU A 399 15.02 6.91 34.90
CA GLU A 399 14.69 7.50 36.22
C GLU A 399 15.94 8.10 36.89
N GLU A 400 17.06 7.38 36.88
CA GLU A 400 18.33 7.83 37.47
C GLU A 400 18.91 9.06 36.75
N LEU A 401 18.98 9.04 35.42
CA LEU A 401 19.67 10.10 34.66
C LEU A 401 18.82 11.36 34.43
N THR A 402 17.49 11.22 34.49
CA THR A 402 16.58 12.35 34.26
C THR A 402 15.97 12.91 35.53
N GLU A 403 15.97 12.13 36.63
CA GLU A 403 15.27 12.44 37.89
C GLU A 403 13.75 12.64 37.71
N LEU A 404 13.19 12.23 36.56
CA LEU A 404 11.78 12.32 36.26
C LEU A 404 11.07 10.99 36.60
N PRO A 405 9.79 11.04 37.00
CA PRO A 405 8.92 9.87 36.98
C PRO A 405 8.85 9.28 35.56
N VAL A 406 9.14 7.98 35.44
CA VAL A 406 9.06 7.25 34.17
C VAL A 406 7.97 6.17 34.28
N MET A 407 6.91 6.33 33.48
CA MET A 407 5.83 5.34 33.37
C MET A 407 6.06 4.47 32.14
N VAL A 408 5.85 3.16 32.28
CA VAL A 408 5.96 2.20 31.18
C VAL A 408 4.62 1.53 31.01
N GLU A 409 4.04 1.65 29.82
CA GLU A 409 2.63 1.33 29.57
C GLU A 409 2.50 0.38 28.37
N LEU A 410 1.70 -0.67 28.54
CA LEU A 410 1.25 -1.50 27.42
C LEU A 410 0.23 -0.70 26.61
N ALA A 411 0.46 -0.53 25.30
CA ALA A 411 -0.35 0.38 24.50
C ALA A 411 -1.86 0.03 24.48
N SER A 412 -2.22 -1.26 24.55
CA SER A 412 -3.62 -1.69 24.64
C SER A 412 -4.28 -1.25 25.95
N ASP A 413 -3.64 -1.53 27.09
CA ASP A 413 -4.15 -1.17 28.41
C ASP A 413 -4.16 0.35 28.63
N PHE A 414 -3.18 1.06 28.05
CA PHE A 414 -3.11 2.51 28.04
C PHE A 414 -4.37 3.16 27.44
N LEU A 415 -4.83 2.61 26.30
CA LEU A 415 -6.05 3.03 25.61
C LEU A 415 -7.30 2.64 26.42
N ASP A 416 -7.40 1.38 26.87
CA ASP A 416 -8.57 0.86 27.57
C ASP A 416 -8.88 1.65 28.86
N ARG A 417 -7.84 2.08 29.58
CA ARG A 417 -7.98 2.85 30.81
C ARG A 417 -8.24 4.34 30.59
N ASN A 418 -8.17 4.83 29.35
CA ASN A 418 -8.16 6.26 29.04
C ASN A 418 -7.16 7.02 29.93
N THR A 419 -5.92 6.53 29.93
CA THR A 419 -4.88 6.95 30.89
C THR A 419 -4.69 8.49 30.86
N PRO A 420 -4.66 9.17 32.02
CA PRO A 420 -4.49 10.63 32.06
C PRO A 420 -3.13 11.10 31.51
N VAL A 421 -3.18 11.95 30.49
CA VAL A 421 -2.02 12.60 29.86
C VAL A 421 -2.17 14.12 29.97
N PHE A 422 -1.05 14.79 30.28
CA PHE A 422 -0.96 16.23 30.47
C PHE A 422 -0.04 16.88 29.43
N ARG A 423 -0.08 18.21 29.33
CA ARG A 423 0.69 18.97 28.33
C ARG A 423 2.19 18.97 28.60
N ASP A 424 2.59 18.67 29.83
CA ASP A 424 3.97 18.61 30.30
C ASP A 424 4.50 17.16 30.40
N ASP A 425 3.80 16.20 29.79
CA ASP A 425 4.29 14.84 29.59
C ASP A 425 5.10 14.72 28.30
N VAL A 426 6.13 13.86 28.32
CA VAL A 426 6.83 13.41 27.11
C VAL A 426 6.49 11.95 26.88
N CYS A 427 5.80 11.67 25.77
CA CYS A 427 5.42 10.33 25.38
C CYS A 427 6.39 9.77 24.33
N PHE A 428 7.09 8.69 24.68
CA PHE A 428 7.90 7.87 23.79
C PHE A 428 7.07 6.70 23.27
N PHE A 429 6.87 6.64 21.95
CA PHE A 429 6.26 5.50 21.29
C PHE A 429 7.34 4.56 20.77
N ILE A 430 7.42 3.35 21.34
CA ILE A 430 8.44 2.36 20.97
C ILE A 430 7.80 1.29 20.10
N PHE A 431 8.21 1.26 18.84
CA PHE A 431 7.79 0.26 17.88
C PHE A 431 8.94 -0.07 16.93
N SER A 432 9.02 -1.33 16.51
CA SER A 432 9.95 -1.73 15.46
C SER A 432 9.31 -1.47 14.11
N VAL A 433 9.99 -0.73 13.25
CA VAL A 433 9.64 -0.60 11.84
C VAL A 433 10.54 -1.58 11.11
N ARG A 434 9.99 -2.73 10.69
CA ARG A 434 10.61 -3.55 9.65
C ARG A 434 9.99 -3.22 8.32
#